data_AF-A0A4X2KCF3-F1
#
_entry.id   AF-A0A4X2KCF3-F1
#
_cell.length_a   1.000
_cell.length_b   1.000
_cell.length_c   1.000
_cell.angle_alpha   90.00
_cell.angle_beta   90.00
_cell.angle_gamma   90.00
#
_symmetry.space_group_name_H-M   'P 1'
#
loop_
_entity.id
_entity.type
_entity.pdbx_description
1 polymer ?
#
loop_
_entity_poly.entity_id
_entity_poly.type
_entity_poly.pdbx_seq_one_letter_code
_entity_poly.pdbx_strand_id
1 'polypeptide(L)'
;MKRKEKRLLQAVALGLTALVFLPNVGLWALYRERQLESGPEGAEAAAAVRAGVAQGQQRRQRKDIYFGDGQRRKDWHDKEAIRKDAERVGNGEQGKPYPITDAERVDQAYRENGFNIFISDKIALNRSLPDIRHPNCNNKLYLEKLPNTSIIIPFHNEGWSSLLRTVHSVLNRSPPELVAEIVLVDDFSDRGHCT
;
A
#
# COMPACT_ATOMS: atom_id res chain seq x y z
N MET A 1 25.04 -32.42 -49.89
CA MET A 1 25.31 -31.02 -49.48
C MET A 1 26.32 -31.02 -48.35
N LYS A 2 27.46 -30.34 -48.55
CA LYS A 2 28.55 -30.27 -47.57
C LYS A 2 28.04 -29.53 -46.33
N ARG A 3 28.41 -29.96 -45.12
CA ARG A 3 27.91 -29.42 -43.83
C ARG A 3 28.02 -27.88 -43.72
N LYS A 4 28.95 -27.28 -44.46
CA LYS A 4 29.14 -25.83 -44.61
C LYS A 4 28.02 -25.15 -45.41
N GLU A 5 27.53 -25.76 -46.49
CA GLU A 5 26.42 -25.23 -47.31
C GLU A 5 25.11 -25.19 -46.51
N LYS A 6 24.85 -26.20 -45.68
CA LYS A 6 23.65 -26.24 -44.81
C LYS A 6 23.66 -25.09 -43.81
N ARG A 7 24.81 -24.77 -43.21
CA ARG A 7 24.94 -23.64 -42.27
C ARG A 7 24.79 -22.29 -42.96
N LEU A 8 25.28 -22.17 -44.20
CA LEU A 8 25.12 -20.96 -45.01
C LEU A 8 23.63 -20.71 -45.33
N LEU A 9 22.93 -21.75 -45.81
CA LEU A 9 21.49 -21.68 -46.10
C LEU A 9 20.67 -21.32 -44.85
N GLN A 10 21.03 -21.89 -43.70
CA GLN A 10 20.33 -21.64 -42.44
C GLN A 10 20.55 -20.21 -41.92
N ALA A 11 21.77 -19.65 -42.11
CA ALA A 11 22.06 -18.26 -41.76
C ALA A 11 21.36 -17.25 -42.68
N VAL A 12 21.30 -17.53 -43.99
CA VAL A 12 20.58 -16.69 -44.96
C VAL A 12 19.08 -16.70 -44.69
N ALA A 13 18.51 -17.87 -44.37
CA ALA A 13 17.08 -17.99 -44.02
C ALA A 13 16.74 -17.18 -42.75
N LEU A 14 17.57 -17.28 -41.69
CA LEU A 14 17.38 -16.51 -40.47
C LEU A 14 17.48 -14.99 -40.71
N GLY A 15 18.43 -14.55 -41.54
CA GLY A 15 18.57 -13.15 -41.93
C GLY A 15 17.36 -12.61 -42.71
N LEU A 16 16.81 -13.39 -43.65
CA LEU A 16 15.60 -13.02 -44.39
C LEU A 16 14.36 -12.97 -43.50
N THR A 17 14.20 -13.91 -42.56
CA THR A 17 13.10 -13.86 -41.59
C THR A 17 13.20 -12.67 -40.64
N ALA A 18 14.42 -12.29 -40.23
CA ALA A 18 14.65 -11.12 -39.40
C ALA A 18 14.30 -9.81 -40.15
N LEU A 19 14.63 -9.72 -41.45
CA LEU A 19 14.26 -8.59 -42.31
C LEU A 19 12.74 -8.45 -42.52
N VAL A 20 11.97 -9.53 -42.42
CA VAL A 20 10.50 -9.47 -42.59
C VAL A 20 9.77 -9.18 -41.27
N PHE A 21 10.27 -9.71 -40.14
CA PHE A 21 9.54 -9.72 -38.87
C PHE A 21 10.11 -8.81 -37.76
N LEU A 22 11.26 -8.16 -37.96
CA LEU A 22 11.75 -7.16 -37.00
C LEU A 22 11.08 -5.79 -37.24
N PRO A 23 10.34 -5.25 -36.25
CA PRO A 23 9.49 -4.07 -36.42
C PRO A 23 10.23 -2.76 -36.74
N ASN A 24 11.56 -2.73 -36.60
CA ASN A 24 12.37 -1.53 -36.78
C ASN A 24 13.40 -1.61 -37.93
N VAL A 25 13.37 -2.66 -38.77
CA VAL A 25 14.43 -2.85 -39.80
C VAL A 25 13.94 -3.42 -41.15
N GLY A 26 12.65 -3.73 -41.28
CA GLY A 26 12.09 -4.44 -42.45
C GLY A 26 11.28 -3.59 -43.43
N LEU A 27 10.96 -4.18 -44.60
CA LEU A 27 10.04 -3.64 -45.62
C LEU A 27 8.63 -3.29 -45.05
N TRP A 28 8.29 -3.83 -43.88
CA TRP A 28 7.10 -3.46 -43.12
C TRP A 28 7.12 -2.01 -42.61
N ALA A 29 8.30 -1.42 -42.37
CA ALA A 29 8.45 -0.01 -42.02
C ALA A 29 8.14 0.89 -43.23
N LEU A 30 8.63 0.52 -44.42
CA LEU A 30 8.32 1.19 -45.69
C LEU A 30 6.84 1.04 -46.09
N TYR A 31 6.21 -0.11 -45.78
CA TYR A 31 4.77 -0.30 -45.95
C TYR A 31 3.95 0.60 -45.02
N ARG A 32 4.41 0.76 -43.77
CA ARG A 32 3.79 1.67 -42.78
C ARG A 32 3.96 3.14 -43.17
N GLU A 33 5.11 3.54 -43.73
CA GLU A 33 5.35 4.90 -44.23
C GLU A 33 4.48 5.24 -45.45
N ARG A 34 4.29 4.30 -46.40
CA ARG A 34 3.40 4.54 -47.55
C ARG A 34 1.91 4.72 -47.20
N GLN A 35 1.45 4.20 -46.07
CA GLN A 35 0.07 4.40 -45.59
C GLN A 35 -0.13 5.76 -44.87
N LEU A 36 0.96 6.48 -44.58
CA LEU A 36 0.92 7.80 -43.92
C LEU A 36 0.97 8.98 -44.91
N GLU A 37 1.33 8.75 -46.19
CA GLU A 37 1.45 9.81 -47.19
C GLU A 37 0.21 10.01 -48.08
N SER A 38 -0.87 9.25 -47.93
CA SER A 38 -2.11 9.50 -48.66
C SER A 38 -3.06 10.40 -47.86
N GLY A 39 -2.80 11.71 -47.90
CA GLY A 39 -3.84 12.74 -47.82
C GLY A 39 -4.17 13.35 -46.44
N PRO A 40 -4.87 14.50 -46.44
CA PRO A 40 -5.28 15.24 -45.23
C PRO A 40 -6.13 14.42 -44.25
N GLU A 41 -6.72 13.31 -44.72
CA GLU A 41 -7.48 12.35 -43.90
C GLU A 41 -6.58 11.53 -42.95
N GLY A 42 -5.28 11.36 -43.25
CA GLY A 42 -4.35 10.62 -42.39
C GLY A 42 -3.99 11.36 -41.09
N ALA A 43 -3.90 12.69 -41.15
CA ALA A 43 -3.72 13.54 -39.98
C ALA A 43 -4.97 13.54 -39.09
N GLU A 44 -6.16 13.54 -39.71
CA GLU A 44 -7.45 13.45 -39.02
C GLU A 44 -7.67 12.07 -38.38
N ALA A 45 -7.28 10.99 -39.07
CA ALA A 45 -7.30 9.63 -38.52
C ALA A 45 -6.29 9.46 -37.37
N ALA A 46 -5.07 9.99 -37.48
CA ALA A 46 -4.10 9.99 -36.39
C ALA A 46 -4.56 10.83 -35.19
N ALA A 47 -5.20 11.98 -35.45
CA ALA A 47 -5.82 12.81 -34.42
C ALA A 47 -7.01 12.10 -33.75
N ALA A 48 -7.85 11.39 -34.52
CA ALA A 48 -8.97 10.60 -34.01
C ALA A 48 -8.50 9.40 -33.17
N VAL A 49 -7.41 8.73 -33.56
CA VAL A 49 -6.80 7.66 -32.76
C VAL A 49 -6.18 8.22 -31.49
N ARG A 50 -5.44 9.34 -31.55
CA ARG A 50 -4.91 10.01 -30.34
C ARG A 50 -6.02 10.51 -29.43
N ALA A 51 -7.09 11.07 -29.99
CA ALA A 51 -8.28 11.49 -29.26
C ALA A 51 -9.00 10.28 -28.64
N GLY A 52 -9.10 9.15 -29.35
CA GLY A 52 -9.67 7.90 -28.84
C GLY A 52 -8.83 7.25 -27.73
N VAL A 53 -7.50 7.31 -27.84
CA VAL A 53 -6.56 6.86 -26.79
C VAL A 53 -6.63 7.80 -25.58
N ALA A 54 -6.64 9.12 -25.79
CA ALA A 54 -6.78 10.11 -24.72
C ALA A 54 -8.15 10.02 -24.03
N GLN A 55 -9.23 9.86 -24.77
CA GLN A 55 -10.58 9.61 -24.25
C GLN A 55 -10.64 8.25 -23.53
N GLY A 56 -9.97 7.23 -24.04
CA GLY A 56 -9.84 5.92 -23.40
C GLY A 56 -9.09 5.99 -22.08
N GLN A 57 -7.98 6.72 -22.02
CA GLN A 57 -7.20 6.97 -20.80
C GLN A 57 -7.98 7.82 -19.80
N GLN A 58 -8.64 8.90 -20.24
CA GLN A 58 -9.50 9.72 -19.40
C GLN A 58 -10.69 8.92 -18.83
N ARG A 59 -11.30 8.05 -19.64
CA ARG A 59 -12.43 7.21 -19.23
C ARG A 59 -12.01 6.10 -18.27
N ARG A 60 -10.77 5.60 -18.38
CA ARG A 60 -10.14 4.68 -17.41
C ARG A 60 -9.85 5.39 -16.08
N GLN A 61 -9.15 6.54 -16.12
CA GLN A 61 -8.89 7.37 -14.94
C GLN A 61 -10.18 7.76 -14.21
N ARG A 62 -11.23 8.14 -14.95
CA ARG A 62 -12.54 8.48 -14.37
C ARG A 62 -13.26 7.27 -13.75
N LYS A 63 -13.01 6.04 -14.23
CA LYS A 63 -13.50 4.81 -13.58
C LYS A 63 -12.70 4.43 -12.33
N ASP A 64 -11.44 4.82 -12.25
CA ASP A 64 -10.60 4.51 -11.09
C ASP A 64 -10.93 5.40 -9.87
N ILE A 65 -11.41 6.63 -10.13
CA ILE A 65 -11.77 7.63 -9.11
C ILE A 65 -13.22 7.49 -8.63
N TYR A 66 -14.10 6.85 -9.41
CA TYR A 66 -15.53 6.74 -9.09
C TYR A 66 -16.00 5.27 -9.12
N PHE A 67 -16.77 4.84 -8.13
CA PHE A 67 -17.52 3.59 -8.22
C PHE A 67 -18.60 3.68 -9.31
N GLY A 68 -19.08 2.52 -9.78
CA GLY A 68 -20.13 2.46 -10.82
C GLY A 68 -21.45 3.13 -10.43
N ASP A 69 -21.62 3.45 -9.15
CA ASP A 69 -22.74 4.18 -8.52
C ASP A 69 -22.50 5.71 -8.45
N GLY A 70 -21.36 6.22 -8.92
CA GLY A 70 -21.00 7.64 -8.89
C GLY A 70 -20.29 8.11 -7.62
N GLN A 71 -19.97 7.23 -6.66
CA GLN A 71 -19.28 7.61 -5.43
C GLN A 71 -17.77 7.81 -5.64
N ARG A 72 -17.21 8.89 -5.11
CA ARG A 72 -15.78 9.22 -5.19
C ARG A 72 -14.93 8.33 -4.29
N ARG A 73 -13.73 8.00 -4.77
CA ARG A 73 -12.71 7.25 -4.04
C ARG A 73 -11.60 8.16 -3.53
N LYS A 74 -11.09 7.83 -2.34
CA LYS A 74 -10.00 8.51 -1.64
C LYS A 74 -8.93 7.48 -1.23
N ASP A 75 -7.67 7.88 -1.37
CA ASP A 75 -6.55 7.18 -0.75
C ASP A 75 -6.50 7.64 0.72
N TRP A 76 -6.75 6.71 1.64
CA TRP A 76 -6.77 6.97 3.08
C TRP A 76 -5.41 6.73 3.75
N HIS A 77 -4.38 6.36 2.99
CA HIS A 77 -3.04 6.18 3.52
C HIS A 77 -2.40 7.54 3.83
N ASP A 78 -2.14 7.82 5.11
CA ASP A 78 -1.32 8.97 5.51
C ASP A 78 0.17 8.65 5.30
N LYS A 79 0.68 9.03 4.13
CA LYS A 79 2.06 8.78 3.71
C LYS A 79 3.08 9.54 4.57
N GLU A 80 2.69 10.70 5.11
CA GLU A 80 3.54 11.50 5.98
C GLU A 80 3.69 10.86 7.35
N ALA A 81 2.58 10.35 7.92
CA ALA A 81 2.63 9.58 9.15
C ALA A 81 3.44 8.28 8.97
N ILE A 82 3.25 7.56 7.86
CA ILE A 82 4.02 6.34 7.55
C ILE A 82 5.52 6.65 7.46
N ARG A 83 5.91 7.75 6.79
CA ARG A 83 7.32 8.16 6.70
C ARG A 83 7.90 8.48 8.09
N LYS A 84 7.18 9.27 8.89
CA LYS A 84 7.61 9.61 10.26
C LYS A 84 7.73 8.36 11.13
N ASP A 85 6.77 7.43 11.04
CA ASP A 85 6.82 6.18 11.79
C ASP A 85 8.00 5.31 11.33
N ALA A 86 8.36 5.30 10.04
CA ALA A 86 9.53 4.57 9.54
C ALA A 86 10.88 5.13 10.04
N GLU A 87 10.94 6.44 10.32
CA GLU A 87 12.13 7.12 10.84
C GLU A 87 12.29 6.97 12.38
N ARG A 88 11.27 6.46 13.08
CA ARG A 88 11.33 6.30 14.54
C ARG A 88 12.36 5.26 14.96
N VAL A 89 13.11 5.63 15.99
CA VAL A 89 14.15 4.81 16.64
C VAL A 89 13.90 4.73 18.14
N GLY A 90 14.18 3.57 18.72
CA GLY A 90 13.94 3.31 20.12
C GLY A 90 13.65 1.85 20.40
N ASN A 91 13.52 1.52 21.67
CA ASN A 91 13.19 0.17 22.11
C ASN A 91 11.73 -0.15 21.75
N GLY A 92 11.52 -1.27 21.05
CA GLY A 92 10.19 -1.70 20.60
C GLY A 92 9.66 -1.01 19.35
N GLU A 93 10.41 -0.06 18.76
CA GLU A 93 10.07 0.56 17.48
C GLU A 93 10.15 -0.45 16.32
N GLN A 94 9.36 -0.21 15.27
CA GLN A 94 9.19 -1.12 14.14
C GLN A 94 8.74 -2.53 14.56
N GLY A 95 8.10 -2.65 15.73
CA GLY A 95 7.72 -3.94 16.31
C GLY A 95 8.89 -4.87 16.64
N LYS A 96 10.11 -4.35 16.74
CA LYS A 96 11.28 -5.14 17.12
C LYS A 96 11.17 -5.63 18.56
N PRO A 97 11.71 -6.82 18.89
CA PRO A 97 11.73 -7.30 20.26
C PRO A 97 12.53 -6.33 21.16
N TYR A 98 12.07 -6.16 22.39
CA TYR A 98 12.80 -5.39 23.40
C TYR A 98 14.05 -6.17 23.85
N PRO A 99 15.22 -5.52 24.01
CA PRO A 99 16.41 -6.18 24.54
C PRO A 99 16.24 -6.45 26.03
N ILE A 100 15.87 -7.70 26.37
CA ILE A 100 15.60 -8.12 27.75
C ILE A 100 16.90 -8.27 28.54
N THR A 101 16.94 -7.72 29.75
CA THR A 101 17.97 -7.95 30.78
C THR A 101 17.40 -8.81 31.92
N ASP A 102 18.24 -9.26 32.84
CA ASP A 102 17.80 -10.10 33.97
C ASP A 102 16.76 -9.41 34.87
N ALA A 103 16.75 -8.06 34.91
CA ALA A 103 15.77 -7.29 35.66
C ALA A 103 14.34 -7.42 35.11
N GLU A 104 14.16 -7.67 33.81
CA GLU A 104 12.83 -7.84 33.20
C GLU A 104 12.39 -9.31 33.11
N ARG A 105 13.27 -10.26 33.47
CA ARG A 105 12.98 -11.71 33.50
C ARG A 105 12.36 -12.19 34.82
N VAL A 106 11.80 -11.27 35.60
CA VAL A 106 11.19 -11.61 36.88
C VAL A 106 9.74 -12.03 36.69
N ASP A 107 9.32 -13.11 37.35
CA ASP A 107 7.95 -13.62 37.28
C ASP A 107 6.90 -12.58 37.71
N GLN A 108 7.29 -11.66 38.61
CA GLN A 108 6.44 -10.57 39.06
C GLN A 108 5.94 -9.70 37.89
N ALA A 109 6.74 -9.56 36.82
CA ALA A 109 6.37 -8.77 35.65
C ALA A 109 5.15 -9.33 34.90
N TYR A 110 4.80 -10.61 35.10
CA TYR A 110 3.70 -11.30 34.44
C TYR A 110 2.48 -11.54 35.34
N ARG A 111 2.65 -11.51 36.67
CA ARG A 111 1.59 -11.89 37.63
C ARG A 111 0.35 -11.00 37.55
N GLU A 112 0.54 -9.73 37.23
CA GLU A 112 -0.54 -8.75 37.28
C GLU A 112 -1.44 -8.77 36.04
N ASN A 113 -0.86 -8.92 34.84
CA ASN A 113 -1.59 -8.75 33.58
C ASN A 113 -1.47 -9.95 32.62
N GLY A 114 -0.72 -11.00 32.99
CA GLY A 114 -0.45 -12.15 32.11
C GLY A 114 0.56 -11.88 30.98
N PHE A 115 1.07 -10.65 30.88
CA PHE A 115 2.15 -10.25 29.98
C PHE A 115 3.15 -9.37 30.74
N ASN A 116 4.34 -9.16 30.17
CA ASN A 116 5.43 -8.43 30.82
C ASN A 116 5.15 -6.91 30.89
N ILE A 117 4.63 -6.45 32.03
CA ILE A 117 4.30 -5.03 32.21
C ILE A 117 5.55 -4.13 32.25
N PHE A 118 6.68 -4.64 32.76
CA PHE A 118 7.92 -3.86 32.83
C PHE A 118 8.48 -3.55 31.44
N ILE A 119 8.41 -4.50 30.51
CA ILE A 119 8.76 -4.24 29.11
C ILE A 119 7.76 -3.28 28.49
N SER A 120 6.46 -3.46 28.76
CA SER A 120 5.39 -2.58 28.27
C SER A 120 5.62 -1.12 28.66
N ASP A 121 6.06 -0.86 29.89
CA ASP A 121 6.33 0.49 30.41
C ASP A 121 7.57 1.14 29.77
N LYS A 122 8.57 0.34 29.40
CA LYS A 122 9.81 0.82 28.76
C LYS A 122 9.68 1.04 27.25
N ILE A 123 8.61 0.57 26.64
CA ILE A 123 8.29 0.79 25.23
C ILE A 123 7.42 2.04 25.11
N ALA A 124 7.70 2.90 24.13
CA ALA A 124 6.92 4.11 23.89
C ALA A 124 5.42 3.82 23.68
N LEU A 125 4.55 4.68 24.21
CA LEU A 125 3.09 4.58 24.01
C LEU A 125 2.70 4.75 22.54
N ASN A 126 3.47 5.55 21.79
CA ASN A 126 3.27 5.84 20.37
C ASN A 126 4.30 5.13 19.48
N ARG A 127 4.73 3.92 19.84
CA ARG A 127 5.69 3.15 19.04
C ARG A 127 5.22 2.92 17.60
N SER A 128 6.16 2.90 16.67
CA SER A 128 5.97 2.45 15.28
C SER A 128 5.84 0.94 15.19
N LEU A 129 5.13 0.49 14.15
CA LEU A 129 4.90 -0.93 13.85
C LEU A 129 5.36 -1.22 12.42
N PRO A 130 5.81 -2.46 12.13
CA PRO A 130 6.18 -2.84 10.79
C PRO A 130 4.92 -3.04 9.94
N ASP A 131 4.97 -2.60 8.69
CA ASP A 131 3.87 -2.85 7.75
C ASP A 131 3.97 -4.27 7.19
N ILE A 132 3.24 -5.20 7.81
CA ILE A 132 3.14 -6.61 7.38
C ILE A 132 1.94 -6.89 6.47
N ARG A 133 1.23 -5.84 6.00
CA ARG A 133 0.04 -6.00 5.17
C ARG A 133 0.44 -6.59 3.80
N HIS A 134 -0.52 -7.23 3.13
CA HIS A 134 -0.31 -7.71 1.77
C HIS A 134 0.05 -6.53 0.84
N PRO A 135 1.00 -6.65 -0.11
CA PRO A 135 1.45 -5.54 -0.96
C PRO A 135 0.33 -4.79 -1.69
N ASN A 136 -0.72 -5.53 -2.09
CA ASN A 136 -1.91 -4.94 -2.73
C ASN A 136 -2.71 -3.98 -1.83
N CYS A 137 -2.58 -4.06 -0.50
CA CYS A 137 -3.31 -3.19 0.43
C CYS A 137 -2.90 -1.72 0.29
N ASN A 138 -1.62 -1.45 -0.01
CA ASN A 138 -1.11 -0.09 -0.16
C ASN A 138 -1.69 0.65 -1.39
N ASN A 139 -2.24 -0.09 -2.35
CA ASN A 139 -2.86 0.46 -3.55
C ASN A 139 -4.39 0.49 -3.48
N LYS A 140 -4.99 0.16 -2.33
CA LYS A 140 -6.45 0.17 -2.16
C LYS A 140 -6.97 1.58 -1.92
N LEU A 141 -8.03 1.91 -2.64
CA LEU A 141 -8.81 3.13 -2.46
C LEU A 141 -10.17 2.77 -1.87
N TYR A 142 -10.67 3.62 -0.99
CA TYR A 142 -11.98 3.46 -0.34
C TYR A 142 -12.87 4.65 -0.67
N LEU A 143 -14.12 4.61 -0.23
CA LEU A 143 -15.04 5.73 -0.39
C LEU A 143 -14.51 6.97 0.31
N GLU A 144 -14.69 8.13 -0.32
CA GLU A 144 -14.36 9.43 0.29
C GLU A 144 -15.27 9.73 1.48
N LYS A 145 -16.55 9.31 1.40
CA LYS A 145 -17.53 9.46 2.47
C LYS A 145 -17.79 8.11 3.12
N LEU A 146 -17.28 7.95 4.34
CA LEU A 146 -17.50 6.78 5.18
C LEU A 146 -18.37 7.18 6.38
N PRO A 147 -19.17 6.25 6.94
CA PRO A 147 -19.85 6.50 8.20
C PRO A 147 -18.83 6.70 9.33
N ASN A 148 -19.18 7.52 10.30
CA ASN A 148 -18.41 7.65 11.54
C ASN A 148 -18.58 6.41 12.41
N THR A 149 -17.64 6.20 13.34
CA THR A 149 -17.65 5.07 14.27
C THR A 149 -17.33 5.51 15.69
N SER A 150 -18.05 4.93 16.66
CA SER A 150 -17.72 5.04 18.09
C SER A 150 -16.88 3.82 18.48
N ILE A 151 -15.71 4.07 19.05
CA ILE A 151 -14.76 3.01 19.43
C ILE A 151 -14.93 2.74 20.91
N ILE A 152 -15.43 1.55 21.26
CA ILE A 152 -15.68 1.15 22.64
C ILE A 152 -14.57 0.19 23.08
N ILE A 153 -13.88 0.53 24.17
CA ILE A 153 -12.79 -0.27 24.75
C ILE A 153 -13.19 -0.66 26.18
N PRO A 154 -13.73 -1.87 26.40
CA PRO A 154 -13.93 -2.39 27.74
C PRO A 154 -12.59 -2.78 28.35
N PHE A 155 -12.36 -2.44 29.61
CA PHE A 155 -11.17 -2.84 30.36
C PHE A 155 -11.53 -3.26 31.79
N HIS A 156 -10.80 -4.25 32.31
CA HIS A 156 -10.88 -4.68 33.71
C HIS A 156 -9.46 -4.94 34.21
N ASN A 157 -9.00 -4.14 35.18
CA ASN A 157 -7.66 -4.30 35.78
C ASN A 157 -6.50 -4.36 34.74
N GLU A 158 -6.64 -3.64 33.63
CA GLU A 158 -5.64 -3.61 32.55
C GLU A 158 -4.37 -2.85 32.99
N GLY A 159 -3.23 -3.14 32.35
CA GLY A 159 -2.00 -2.38 32.57
C GLY A 159 -2.11 -0.94 32.04
N TRP A 160 -1.64 0.05 32.79
CA TRP A 160 -1.71 1.45 32.37
C TRP A 160 -1.04 1.71 31.01
N SER A 161 0.17 1.18 30.80
CA SER A 161 0.91 1.37 29.56
C SER A 161 0.30 0.64 28.36
N SER A 162 -0.34 -0.52 28.56
CA SER A 162 -1.03 -1.26 27.49
C SER A 162 -2.33 -0.56 27.08
N LEU A 163 -3.14 -0.12 28.06
CA LEU A 163 -4.38 0.62 27.81
C LEU A 163 -4.09 1.94 27.07
N LEU A 164 -3.17 2.76 27.58
CA LEU A 164 -2.81 4.03 26.93
C LEU A 164 -2.24 3.83 25.53
N ARG A 165 -1.42 2.81 25.31
CA ARG A 165 -0.87 2.52 23.97
C ARG A 165 -1.96 2.11 22.99
N THR A 166 -3.01 1.43 23.45
CA THR A 166 -4.20 1.15 22.63
C THR A 166 -4.89 2.44 22.22
N VAL A 167 -5.18 3.32 23.17
CA VAL A 167 -5.81 4.62 22.91
C VAL A 167 -4.95 5.49 21.98
N HIS A 168 -3.64 5.60 22.23
CA HIS A 168 -2.72 6.33 21.36
C HIS A 168 -2.63 5.76 19.95
N SER A 169 -2.71 4.44 19.78
CA SER A 169 -2.74 3.83 18.46
C SER A 169 -4.01 4.22 17.70
N VAL A 170 -5.16 4.24 18.38
CA VAL A 170 -6.43 4.68 17.79
C VAL A 170 -6.36 6.15 17.37
N LEU A 171 -5.91 7.02 18.26
CA LEU A 171 -5.82 8.47 18.01
C LEU A 171 -4.86 8.81 16.87
N ASN A 172 -3.71 8.14 16.78
CA ASN A 172 -2.69 8.48 15.80
C ASN A 172 -2.89 7.79 14.44
N ARG A 173 -3.62 6.66 14.38
CA ARG A 173 -3.76 5.85 13.15
C ARG A 173 -5.16 5.80 12.58
N SER A 174 -6.12 6.43 13.25
CA SER A 174 -7.48 6.61 12.73
C SER A 174 -7.67 8.03 12.23
N PRO A 175 -8.21 8.24 11.02
CA PRO A 175 -8.57 9.57 10.56
C PRO A 175 -9.59 10.21 11.53
N PRO A 176 -9.34 11.42 12.06
CA PRO A 176 -10.18 12.02 13.09
C PRO A 176 -11.61 12.29 12.61
N GLU A 177 -11.81 12.51 11.32
CA GLU A 177 -13.13 12.71 10.72
C GLU A 177 -14.02 11.46 10.71
N LEU A 178 -13.44 10.27 10.91
CA LEU A 178 -14.17 9.00 10.96
C LEU A 178 -14.45 8.52 12.39
N VAL A 179 -13.78 9.10 13.39
CA VAL A 179 -13.94 8.71 14.79
C VAL A 179 -14.91 9.68 15.45
N ALA A 180 -16.08 9.20 15.84
CA ALA A 180 -17.05 10.01 16.55
C ALA A 180 -16.62 10.23 18.01
N GLU A 181 -16.23 9.15 18.68
CA GLU A 181 -15.84 9.14 20.10
C GLU A 181 -15.05 7.87 20.43
N ILE A 182 -14.30 7.92 21.53
CA ILE A 182 -13.62 6.78 22.14
C ILE A 182 -14.18 6.63 23.56
N VAL A 183 -14.89 5.54 23.80
CA VAL A 183 -15.53 5.25 25.09
C VAL A 183 -14.72 4.18 25.81
N LEU A 184 -14.06 4.57 26.90
CA LEU A 184 -13.40 3.63 27.80
C LEU A 184 -14.43 3.16 28.83
N VAL A 185 -14.69 1.85 28.86
CA VAL A 185 -15.69 1.26 29.76
C VAL A 185 -14.94 0.47 30.82
N ASP A 186 -14.93 0.99 32.05
CA ASP A 186 -14.39 0.27 33.19
C ASP A 186 -15.38 -0.79 33.67
N ASP A 187 -14.97 -2.06 33.59
CA ASP A 187 -15.73 -3.20 34.09
C ASP A 187 -15.33 -3.48 35.56
N PHE A 188 -15.61 -2.51 36.43
CA PHE A 188 -15.36 -2.60 37.88
C PHE A 188 -13.90 -2.97 38.23
N SER A 189 -12.95 -2.16 37.78
CA SER A 189 -11.54 -2.33 38.14
C SER A 189 -11.30 -2.04 39.63
N ASP A 190 -10.45 -2.85 40.26
CA ASP A 190 -10.10 -2.73 41.68
C ASP A 190 -8.76 -2.00 41.90
N ARG A 191 -8.07 -1.61 40.81
CA ARG A 191 -6.76 -0.95 40.87
C ARG A 191 -6.89 0.55 41.09
N GLY A 192 -6.15 1.08 42.06
CA GLY A 192 -6.20 2.51 42.43
C GLY A 192 -5.70 3.53 41.40
N HIS A 193 -5.19 3.09 40.24
CA HIS A 193 -4.88 3.98 39.11
C HIS A 193 -5.99 4.01 38.05
N CYS A 194 -7.02 3.18 38.20
CA CYS A 194 -8.19 3.13 37.34
C CYS A 194 -9.40 3.87 37.96
N THR A 195 -9.32 4.25 39.24
CA THR A 195 -10.31 5.07 39.99
C THR A 195 -9.93 6.55 40.03
#